data_AF-A0A974DGX7-F1
#
_entry.id   AF-A0A974DGX7-F1
#
_cell.length_a   1.000
_cell.length_b   1.000
_cell.length_c   1.000
_cell.angle_alpha   90.00
_cell.angle_beta   90.00
_cell.angle_gamma   90.00
#
_symmetry.space_group_name_H-M   'P 1'
#
loop_
_entity.id
_entity.type
_entity.pdbx_description
1 polymer ?
#
loop_
_entity_poly.entity_id
_entity_poly.type
_entity_poly.pdbx_seq_one_letter_code
_entity_poly.pdbx_strand_id
1 'polypeptide(L)'
;MLCYTRGRTLKDTLWPSDSQETKDCRFLGKPKRAVKDRIKEHRENIRNFKMGTAIDTSVSRHFHMEGHNVRQLKWMVLEQIKMPSRGGGIKKLLAQKEAYWIKKMNTMDPIGMNDHWSIISFLG
;
A
#
# COMPACT_ATOMS: atom_id res chain seq x y z
N MET A 1 -0.67 1.55 1.70
CA MET A 1 0.32 0.54 1.27
C MET A 1 -0.37 -0.53 0.47
N LEU A 2 0.10 -0.75 -0.76
CA LEU A 2 -0.31 -1.88 -1.59
C LEU A 2 0.71 -2.99 -1.38
N CYS A 3 0.27 -4.18 -0.99
CA CYS A 3 1.16 -5.33 -0.90
C CYS A 3 1.08 -6.09 -2.24
N TYR A 4 2.23 -6.26 -2.88
CA TYR A 4 2.40 -7.14 -4.03
C TYR A 4 3.77 -7.81 -3.89
N THR A 5 3.77 -9.14 -3.89
CA THR A 5 4.97 -9.97 -3.90
C THR A 5 5.13 -10.54 -5.30
N ARG A 6 6.31 -10.37 -5.91
CA ARG A 6 6.61 -10.93 -7.23
C ARG A 6 6.49 -12.45 -7.14
N GLY A 7 5.66 -13.06 -8.00
CA GLY A 7 5.54 -14.52 -8.11
C GLY A 7 4.75 -15.26 -7.02
N ARG A 8 4.10 -14.59 -6.05
CA ARG A 8 3.16 -15.23 -5.10
C ARG A 8 1.95 -14.35 -4.87
N THR A 9 0.75 -14.89 -5.04
CA THR A 9 -0.47 -14.20 -4.64
C THR A 9 -0.57 -14.19 -3.12
N LEU A 10 -0.72 -13.02 -2.51
CA LEU A 10 -0.94 -12.80 -1.05
C LEU A 10 -2.04 -13.65 -0.40
N LYS A 11 -2.85 -14.34 -1.20
CA LYS A 11 -3.84 -15.30 -0.72
C LYS A 11 -3.20 -16.39 0.16
N ASP A 12 -1.95 -16.74 -0.09
CA ASP A 12 -1.32 -17.90 0.54
C ASP A 12 -0.66 -17.58 1.89
N THR A 13 -0.66 -16.31 2.33
CA THR A 13 0.09 -15.89 3.53
C THR A 13 -0.78 -15.26 4.63
N LEU A 14 -1.98 -14.75 4.31
CA LEU A 14 -2.73 -13.89 5.25
C LEU A 14 -4.27 -13.98 5.14
N TRP A 15 -4.85 -15.19 5.02
CA TRP A 15 -6.31 -15.31 5.14
C TRP A 15 -6.73 -16.56 5.92
N PRO A 16 -7.21 -16.44 7.17
CA PRO A 16 -8.25 -17.32 7.66
C PRO A 16 -9.56 -16.94 6.96
N SER A 17 -10.21 -17.93 6.35
CA SER A 17 -11.54 -17.83 5.77
C SER A 17 -12.50 -17.10 6.72
N ASP A 18 -13.35 -16.26 6.14
CA ASP A 18 -14.40 -15.47 6.80
C ASP A 18 -13.93 -14.24 7.59
N SER A 19 -14.07 -13.07 6.96
CA SER A 19 -14.29 -11.84 7.72
C SER A 19 -15.54 -11.15 7.20
N GLN A 20 -16.60 -11.32 7.99
CA GLN A 20 -17.83 -10.58 7.91
C GLN A 20 -17.55 -9.07 7.91
N GLU A 21 -18.36 -8.37 7.12
CA GLU A 21 -18.45 -6.93 7.05
C GLU A 21 -18.82 -6.38 8.45
N THR A 22 -17.85 -6.00 9.28
CA THR A 22 -18.14 -5.41 10.59
C THR A 22 -18.67 -4.00 10.40
N LYS A 23 -20.00 -3.92 10.45
CA LYS A 23 -20.82 -2.72 10.61
C LYS A 23 -20.63 -2.20 12.02
N ASP A 24 -19.75 -1.21 12.19
CA ASP A 24 -19.93 -0.12 13.17
C ASP A 24 -18.83 0.92 12.98
N CYS A 25 -19.18 1.98 12.24
CA CYS A 25 -18.29 3.08 11.94
C CYS A 25 -18.91 4.37 12.47
N ARG A 26 -18.77 4.61 13.77
CA ARG A 26 -18.88 5.95 14.35
C ARG A 26 -17.47 6.46 14.58
N PHE A 27 -16.96 7.27 13.66
CA PHE A 27 -16.16 8.47 13.89
C PHE A 27 -15.80 9.13 12.54
N LEU A 28 -16.66 10.09 12.20
CA LEU A 28 -16.46 11.32 11.43
C LEU A 28 -15.08 11.52 10.77
N GLY A 29 -15.06 11.68 9.44
CA GLY A 29 -14.02 12.47 8.79
C GLY A 29 -13.37 11.81 7.58
N LYS A 30 -12.31 11.01 7.77
CA LYS A 30 -11.60 10.32 6.66
C LYS A 30 -10.85 9.06 7.11
N PRO A 31 -11.32 7.86 6.72
CA PRO A 31 -10.40 6.73 6.45
C PRO A 31 -10.66 5.94 5.15
N LYS A 32 -11.72 6.22 4.37
CA LYS A 32 -12.03 5.49 3.11
C LYS A 32 -11.61 6.22 1.83
N ARG A 33 -11.69 7.56 1.79
CA ARG A 33 -11.40 8.36 0.58
C ARG A 33 -9.93 8.30 0.19
N ALA A 34 -9.01 8.53 1.13
CA ALA A 34 -7.57 8.51 0.87
C ALA A 34 -7.07 7.16 0.30
N VAL A 35 -7.61 6.03 0.79
CA VAL A 35 -7.31 4.72 0.21
C VAL A 35 -7.81 4.63 -1.23
N LYS A 36 -9.09 4.97 -1.48
CA LYS A 36 -9.67 4.95 -2.83
C LYS A 36 -8.91 5.85 -3.81
N ASP A 37 -8.51 7.04 -3.37
CA ASP A 37 -7.75 8.00 -4.18
C ASP A 37 -6.38 7.41 -4.55
N ARG A 38 -5.67 6.79 -3.60
CA ARG A 38 -4.40 6.11 -3.87
C ARG A 38 -4.57 4.90 -4.80
N ILE A 39 -5.64 4.12 -4.67
CA ILE A 39 -5.93 3.03 -5.61
C ILE A 39 -6.21 3.58 -7.01
N LYS A 40 -6.96 4.68 -7.11
CA LYS A 40 -7.24 5.34 -8.39
C LYS A 40 -5.96 5.84 -9.06
N GLU A 41 -5.08 6.48 -8.29
CA GLU A 41 -3.76 6.93 -8.74
C GLU A 41 -2.93 5.76 -9.28
N HIS A 42 -2.82 4.66 -8.55
CA HIS A 42 -2.11 3.47 -9.02
C HIS A 42 -2.69 2.89 -10.30
N ARG A 43 -4.03 2.85 -10.43
CA ARG A 43 -4.70 2.39 -11.66
C ARG A 43 -4.34 3.27 -12.85
N GLU A 44 -4.25 4.58 -12.64
CA GLU A 44 -3.94 5.54 -13.70
C GLU A 44 -2.46 5.46 -14.11
N ASN A 45 -1.55 5.32 -13.14
CA ASN A 45 -0.12 5.12 -13.42
C ASN A 45 0.13 3.83 -14.19
N ILE A 46 -0.58 2.75 -13.87
CA ILE A 46 -0.51 1.48 -14.61
C ILE A 46 -1.05 1.66 -16.04
N ARG A 47 -2.22 2.30 -16.20
CA ARG A 47 -2.87 2.46 -17.49
C ARG A 47 -2.04 3.29 -18.47
N ASN A 48 -1.42 4.35 -17.98
CA ASN A 48 -0.72 5.34 -18.81
C ASN A 48 0.80 5.23 -18.71
N PHE A 49 1.32 4.09 -18.24
CA PHE A 49 2.74 3.93 -17.91
C PHE A 49 3.68 4.50 -18.98
N LYS A 50 4.65 5.31 -18.53
CA LYS A 50 5.71 5.87 -19.36
C LYS A 50 7.01 5.92 -18.58
N MET A 51 8.04 5.24 -19.09
CA MET A 51 9.36 5.17 -18.46
C MET A 51 9.98 6.57 -18.30
N GLY A 52 10.65 6.79 -17.16
CA GLY A 52 11.35 8.04 -16.85
C GLY A 52 10.43 9.23 -16.49
N THR A 53 9.17 8.98 -16.17
CA THR A 53 8.21 10.03 -15.77
C THR A 53 7.75 9.87 -14.33
N ALA A 54 7.00 10.83 -13.80
CA ALA A 54 6.44 10.76 -12.44
C ALA A 54 5.49 9.55 -12.23
N ILE A 55 4.97 8.96 -13.30
CA ILE A 55 4.12 7.76 -13.27
C ILE A 55 4.90 6.46 -13.46
N ASP A 56 6.23 6.54 -13.62
CA ASP A 56 7.17 5.40 -13.58
C ASP A 56 7.43 4.97 -12.13
N THR A 57 6.40 4.40 -11.52
CA THR A 57 6.47 3.80 -10.19
C THR A 57 6.86 2.33 -10.29
N SER A 58 7.42 1.74 -9.24
CA SER A 58 7.72 0.31 -9.18
C SER A 58 6.53 -0.59 -9.60
N VAL A 59 5.33 -0.23 -9.14
CA VAL A 59 4.08 -0.95 -9.47
C VAL A 59 3.75 -0.84 -10.97
N SER A 60 3.72 0.36 -11.54
CA SER A 60 3.37 0.55 -12.95
C SER A 60 4.44 -0.04 -13.88
N ARG A 61 5.71 0.09 -13.52
CA ARG A 61 6.84 -0.52 -14.24
C ARG A 61 6.73 -2.03 -14.28
N HIS A 62 6.46 -2.68 -13.15
CA HIS A 62 6.26 -4.13 -13.09
C HIS A 62 5.06 -4.56 -13.95
N PHE A 63 3.93 -3.85 -13.88
CA PHE A 63 2.77 -4.19 -14.70
C PHE A 63 3.09 -4.11 -16.19
N HIS A 64 3.87 -3.12 -16.60
CA HIS A 64 4.33 -2.99 -17.98
C HIS A 64 5.30 -4.11 -18.37
N MET A 65 6.35 -4.35 -17.57
CA MET A 65 7.40 -5.34 -17.86
C MET A 65 6.87 -6.78 -17.89
N GLU A 66 5.91 -7.12 -17.04
CA GLU A 66 5.33 -8.46 -16.94
C GLU A 66 4.04 -8.62 -17.77
N GLY A 67 3.65 -7.61 -18.56
CA GLY A 67 2.45 -7.67 -19.42
C GLY A 67 1.13 -7.75 -18.67
N HIS A 68 1.07 -7.29 -17.41
CA HIS A 68 -0.16 -7.27 -16.63
C HIS A 68 -1.07 -6.10 -16.99
N ASN A 69 -2.37 -6.32 -16.85
CA ASN A 69 -3.39 -5.29 -17.02
C ASN A 69 -3.91 -4.77 -15.67
N VAL A 70 -4.49 -3.56 -15.68
CA VAL A 70 -5.05 -2.90 -14.49
C VAL A 70 -6.16 -3.70 -13.77
N ARG A 71 -6.81 -4.67 -14.44
CA ARG A 71 -7.83 -5.54 -13.81
C ARG A 71 -7.19 -6.58 -12.89
N GLN A 72 -5.91 -6.90 -13.08
CA GLN A 72 -5.14 -7.81 -12.22
C GLN A 72 -4.66 -7.13 -10.93
N LEU A 73 -4.81 -5.81 -10.79
CA LEU A 73 -4.48 -5.09 -9.57
C LEU A 73 -5.42 -5.51 -8.42
N LYS A 74 -4.83 -6.13 -7.39
CA LYS A 74 -5.48 -6.46 -6.12
C LYS A 74 -4.92 -5.59 -5.00
N TRP A 75 -5.75 -5.26 -4.03
CA TRP A 75 -5.36 -4.42 -2.90
C TRP A 75 -6.09 -4.86 -1.63
N MET A 76 -5.46 -4.60 -0.49
CA MET A 76 -6.05 -4.80 0.84
C MET A 76 -5.53 -3.73 1.79
N VAL A 77 -6.28 -3.45 2.85
CA VAL A 77 -5.83 -2.59 3.94
C VAL A 77 -5.14 -3.47 4.99
N LEU A 78 -3.89 -3.17 5.32
CA LEU A 78 -3.12 -3.93 6.33
C LEU A 78 -3.47 -3.51 7.75
N GLU A 79 -3.62 -2.21 8.00
CA GLU A 79 -3.88 -1.68 9.34
C GLU A 79 -4.71 -0.40 9.24
N GLN A 80 -5.69 -0.26 10.13
CA GLN A 80 -6.37 1.02 10.36
C GLN A 80 -5.73 1.73 11.55
N ILE A 81 -5.02 2.82 11.28
CA ILE A 81 -4.31 3.58 12.30
C ILE A 81 -5.30 4.51 13.01
N LYS A 82 -5.40 4.39 14.34
CA LYS A 82 -6.16 5.31 15.18
C LYS A 82 -5.41 6.65 15.24
N MET A 83 -6.10 7.72 14.91
CA MET A 83 -5.51 9.06 14.95
C MET A 83 -5.27 9.47 16.42
N PRO A 84 -4.08 9.97 16.76
CA PRO A 84 -3.84 10.54 18.08
C PRO A 84 -4.75 11.75 18.30
N SER A 85 -5.20 11.95 19.53
CA SER A 85 -6.13 13.02 19.92
C SER A 85 -5.58 14.43 19.69
N ARG A 86 -4.25 14.56 19.55
CA ARG A 86 -3.54 15.80 19.21
C ARG A 86 -2.90 15.60 17.83
N GLY A 87 -3.23 16.46 16.87
CA GLY A 87 -2.89 16.29 15.45
C GLY A 87 -1.40 16.26 15.09
N GLY A 88 -0.49 16.46 16.05
CA GLY A 88 0.95 16.33 15.85
C GLY A 88 1.37 14.86 15.67
N GLY A 89 2.30 14.62 14.74
CA GLY A 89 2.97 13.31 14.61
C GLY A 89 2.29 12.26 13.71
N ILE A 90 1.14 12.55 13.10
CA ILE A 90 0.46 11.60 12.20
C ILE A 90 1.35 11.18 11.02
N LYS A 91 2.06 12.12 10.39
CA LYS A 91 2.98 11.80 9.27
C LYS A 91 4.11 10.86 9.73
N LYS A 92 4.68 11.11 10.91
CA LYS A 92 5.72 10.27 11.52
C LYS A 92 5.19 8.88 11.82
N LEU A 93 3.99 8.79 12.43
CA LEU A 93 3.32 7.52 12.71
C LEU A 93 3.03 6.71 11.44
N LEU A 94 2.51 7.37 10.39
CA LEU A 94 2.25 6.72 9.10
C LEU A 94 3.55 6.18 8.47
N ALA A 95 4.62 6.97 8.48
CA ALA A 95 5.93 6.56 7.97
C ALA A 95 6.52 5.39 8.78
N GLN A 96 6.41 5.40 10.10
CA GLN A 96 6.85 4.29 10.96
C GLN A 96 6.06 3.01 10.67
N LYS A 97 4.73 3.11 10.51
CA LYS A 97 3.88 1.98 10.17
C LYS A 97 4.19 1.43 8.79
N GLU A 98 4.46 2.31 7.82
CA GLU A 98 4.91 1.92 6.49
C GLU A 98 6.25 1.16 6.54
N ALA A 99 7.26 1.71 7.20
CA ALA A 99 8.53 1.01 7.41
C ALA A 99 8.37 -0.35 8.10
N TYR A 100 7.53 -0.42 9.13
CA TYR A 100 7.21 -1.67 9.84
C TYR A 100 6.62 -2.71 8.90
N TRP A 101 5.59 -2.36 8.12
CA TRP A 101 4.90 -3.31 7.25
C TRP A 101 5.77 -3.75 6.06
N ILE A 102 6.58 -2.85 5.48
CA ILE A 102 7.54 -3.23 4.42
C ILE A 102 8.50 -4.30 4.93
N LYS A 103 9.08 -4.09 6.12
CA LYS A 103 10.01 -5.03 6.73
C LYS A 103 9.32 -6.33 7.15
N LYS A 104 8.15 -6.23 7.79
CA LYS A 104 7.38 -7.39 8.30
C LYS A 104 6.92 -8.32 7.18
N MET A 105 6.54 -7.76 6.02
CA MET A 105 6.04 -8.50 4.86
C MET A 105 7.14 -8.86 3.84
N ASN A 106 8.38 -8.40 4.07
CA ASN A 106 9.51 -8.57 3.16
C ASN A 106 9.20 -8.11 1.73
N THR A 107 8.62 -6.91 1.58
CA THR A 107 8.14 -6.40 0.28
C THR A 107 9.14 -5.45 -0.40
N MET A 108 10.41 -5.48 -0.01
CA MET A 108 11.50 -4.75 -0.67
C MET A 108 11.89 -5.42 -2.00
N ASP A 109 12.24 -4.61 -3.00
CA ASP A 109 12.90 -5.11 -4.20
C ASP A 109 14.20 -5.86 -3.83
N PRO A 110 14.52 -7.02 -4.45
CA PRO A 110 13.89 -7.63 -5.63
C PRO A 110 12.71 -8.57 -5.35
N ILE A 111 12.35 -8.80 -4.08
CA ILE A 111 11.33 -9.78 -3.68
C ILE A 111 9.91 -9.18 -3.79
N GLY A 112 9.77 -7.90 -3.43
CA GLY A 112 8.55 -7.11 -3.57
C GLY A 112 8.75 -5.88 -4.45
N MET A 113 7.86 -4.89 -4.30
CA MET A 113 7.80 -3.69 -5.14
C MET A 113 8.13 -2.39 -4.40
N ASN A 114 8.71 -2.45 -3.19
CA ASN A 114 9.14 -1.23 -2.49
C ASN A 114 10.62 -0.98 -2.79
N ASP A 115 10.92 0.17 -3.40
CA ASP A 115 12.29 0.55 -3.76
C ASP A 115 13.12 0.97 -2.53
N HIS A 116 12.44 1.48 -1.49
CA HIS A 116 13.09 1.95 -0.27
C HIS A 116 12.13 1.85 0.92
N TRP A 117 12.74 1.82 2.11
CA TRP A 117 12.08 2.09 3.38
C TRP A 117 13.01 2.99 4.20
N SER A 118 12.47 3.74 5.16
CA SER A 118 13.25 4.70 5.92
C SER A 118 13.10 4.49 7.43
N ILE A 119 14.23 4.50 8.14
CA ILE A 119 14.25 4.57 9.61
C ILE A 119 14.19 6.01 10.14
N ILE A 120 14.26 7.03 9.29
CA ILE A 120 14.31 8.45 9.71
C ILE A 120 13.11 8.79 10.59
N SER A 121 11.94 8.23 10.29
CA SER A 121 10.73 8.42 11.09
C SER A 121 10.84 7.89 12.53
N PHE A 122 11.88 7.13 12.87
CA PHE A 122 12.15 6.64 14.22
C PHE A 122 13.21 7.45 14.97
N LEU A 123 13.97 8.32 14.29
CA LEU A 123 15.20 8.91 14.84
C LEU A 123 15.05 10.29 15.52
N GLY A 124 13.84 10.83 15.63
CA GLY A 124 13.57 12.09 16.34
C GLY A 124 13.21 13.20 15.39
#